data_AF-A0A2N5A273-F1
#
_entry.id   AF-A0A2N5A273-F1
#
_cell.length_a   1.000
_cell.length_b   1.000
_cell.length_c   1.000
_cell.angle_alpha   90.00
_cell.angle_beta   90.00
_cell.angle_gamma   90.00
#
_symmetry.space_group_name_H-M   'P 1'
#
loop_
_entity.id
_entity.type
_entity.pdbx_description
1 polymer ?
#
loop_
_entity_poly.entity_id
_entity_poly.type
_entity_poly.pdbx_seq_one_letter_code
_entity_poly.pdbx_strand_id
1 'polypeptide(L)' 'LFEQLAHHRLIAVVDTRNTGAIKLLEGLGFRREAHYRQNIFFKGEWGDEYLYALLRSEYP' A
#
# COMPACT_ATOMS: atom_id res chain seq x y z
N LEU A 1 -14.47 5.98 6.26
CA LEU A 1 -13.79 5.89 4.94
C LEU A 1 -14.63 5.12 3.92
N PHE A 2 -14.78 3.80 4.05
CA PHE A 2 -15.62 3.01 3.14
C PHE A 2 -17.13 3.28 3.27
N GLU A 3 -17.63 3.53 4.49
CA GLU A 3 -19.05 3.79 4.75
C GLU A 3 -19.50 5.17 4.28
N GLN A 4 -18.66 6.18 4.50
CA GLN A 4 -19.00 7.58 4.21
C GLN A 4 -18.80 7.96 2.74
N LEU A 5 -17.85 7.33 2.04
CA LEU A 5 -17.47 7.71 0.67
C LEU A 5 -17.80 6.64 -0.38
N ALA A 6 -18.41 5.52 0.02
CA ALA A 6 -18.81 4.42 -0.86
C ALA A 6 -17.70 3.88 -1.79
N HIS A 7 -16.42 4.01 -1.40
CA HIS A 7 -15.31 3.48 -2.20
C HIS A 7 -15.37 1.95 -2.27
N HIS A 8 -15.06 1.38 -3.44
CA HIS A 8 -14.94 -0.08 -3.60
C HIS A 8 -13.59 -0.59 -3.06
N ARG A 9 -12.54 0.21 -3.19
CA ARG A 9 -11.16 -0.21 -2.96
C ARG A 9 -10.30 0.96 -2.49
N LEU A 10 -9.37 0.64 -1.59
CA LEU A 10 -8.28 1.52 -1.17
C LEU A 10 -6.96 0.95 -1.68
N ILE A 11 -6.04 1.84 -2.01
CA ILE A 11 -4.67 1.50 -2.39
C ILE A 11 -3.69 2.31 -1.57
N ALA A 12 -2.52 1.73 -1.30
CA ALA A 12 -1.39 2.41 -0.71
C ALA A 12 -0.10 1.93 -1.39
N VAL A 13 0.77 2.88 -1.76
CA VAL A 13 2.09 2.58 -2.31
C VAL A 13 3.13 3.03 -1.28
N VAL A 14 4.07 2.15 -0.95
CA VAL A 14 5.08 2.41 0.09
C VAL A 14 6.46 1.96 -0.36
N ASP A 15 7.49 2.75 -0.03
CA ASP A 15 8.89 2.36 -0.19
C ASP A 15 9.16 1.05 0.57
N THR A 16 9.80 0.09 -0.09
CA THR A 16 10.07 -1.24 0.49
C THR A 16 10.93 -1.20 1.76
N ARG A 17 11.66 -0.10 2.00
CA ARG A 17 12.48 0.15 3.20
C ARG A 17 11.66 0.67 4.38
N ASN A 18 10.43 1.15 4.15
CA ASN A 18 9.55 1.63 5.22
C ASN A 18 8.82 0.48 5.93
N THR A 19 9.58 -0.28 6.72
CA THR A 19 9.07 -1.45 7.47
C THR A 19 7.94 -1.11 8.45
N GLY A 20 7.88 0.13 8.96
CA GLY A 20 6.79 0.58 9.82
C GLY A 20 5.46 0.68 9.08
N ALA A 21 5.45 1.32 7.91
CA ALA A 21 4.26 1.40 7.06
C ALA A 21 3.82 0.01 6.55
N ILE A 22 4.78 -0.85 6.20
CA ILE A 22 4.50 -2.22 5.76
C ILE A 22 3.73 -2.99 6.85
N LYS A 23 4.26 -3.02 8.09
CA LYS A 23 3.60 -3.71 9.21
C LYS A 23 2.22 -3.14 9.52
N LEU A 24 2.07 -1.81 9.45
CA LEU A 24 0.78 -1.15 9.66
C LEU A 24 -0.25 -1.60 8.61
N LEU A 25 0.11 -1.54 7.32
CA LEU A 25 -0.80 -1.92 6.24
C LEU A 25 -1.22 -3.38 6.33
N GLU A 26 -0.27 -4.28 6.57
CA GLU A 26 -0.54 -5.71 6.78
C GLU A 26 -1.44 -5.94 8.00
N GLY A 27 -1.20 -5.24 9.12
CA GLY A 27 -2.03 -5.31 10.33
C GLY A 27 -3.44 -4.75 10.14
N LEU A 28 -3.62 -3.79 9.24
CA LEU A 28 -4.94 -3.26 8.84
C LEU A 28 -5.66 -4.13 7.79
N GLY A 29 -5.07 -5.28 7.41
CA GLY A 29 -5.67 -6.23 6.48
C GLY A 29 -5.42 -5.94 5.00
N PHE A 30 -4.58 -4.95 4.65
CA PHE A 30 -4.23 -4.74 3.26
C PHE A 30 -3.40 -5.91 2.71
N ARG A 31 -3.71 -6.35 1.49
CA ARG A 31 -2.95 -7.35 0.76
C ARG A 31 -1.86 -6.68 -0.09
N ARG A 32 -0.64 -7.23 -0.07
CA ARG A 32 0.43 -6.83 -0.99
C ARG A 32 0.13 -7.43 -2.36
N GLU A 33 -0.13 -6.60 -3.36
CA GLU A 33 -0.51 -7.05 -4.70
C GLU A 33 0.59 -6.85 -5.75
N ALA A 34 1.55 -5.95 -5.50
CA ALA A 34 2.70 -5.79 -6.39
C ALA A 34 3.98 -5.36 -5.66
N HIS A 35 5.11 -5.62 -6.30
CA HIS A 35 6.42 -5.07 -6.01
C HIS A 35 6.95 -4.42 -7.28
N TYR A 36 6.96 -3.09 -7.29
CA TYR A 36 7.52 -2.32 -8.37
C TYR A 36 9.02 -2.10 -8.10
N ARG A 37 9.85 -2.65 -8.98
CA ARG A 37 11.31 -2.52 -8.89
C ARG A 37 11.74 -1.24 -9.59
N GLN A 38 12.57 -0.45 -8.92
CA GLN A 38 13.08 0.83 -9.44
C GLN A 38 11.97 1.75 -9.98
N ASN A 39 10.86 1.86 -9.23
CA ASN A 39 9.67 2.59 -9.67
C ASN A 39 9.77 4.10 -9.47
N ILE A 40 10.46 4.51 -8.41
CA ILE A 40 10.52 5.91 -7.98
C ILE A 40 11.97 6.37 -7.90
N PHE A 41 12.27 7.54 -8.45
CA PHE A 41 13.56 8.20 -8.27
C PHE A 41 13.44 9.27 -7.19
N PHE A 42 14.12 9.08 -6.06
CA PHE A 42 14.05 10.00 -4.94
C PHE A 42 15.43 10.16 -4.30
N LYS A 43 15.82 11.41 -4.02
CA LYS A 43 17.12 11.75 -3.41
C LYS A 43 18.35 11.17 -4.12
N GLY A 44 18.29 11.04 -5.44
CA GLY A 44 19.43 10.61 -6.26
C GLY A 44 19.55 9.09 -6.45
N GLU A 45 18.59 8.31 -5.95
CA GLU A 45 18.55 6.86 -6.11
C GLU A 45 17.19 6.36 -6.60
N TRP A 46 17.21 5.24 -7.32
CA TRP A 46 16.00 4.49 -7.66
C TRP A 46 15.58 3.62 -6.49
N GLY A 47 14.32 3.74 -6.09
CA GLY A 47 13.70 2.98 -5.01
C GLY A 47 12.68 1.97 -5.54
N ASP A 48 12.54 0.90 -4.79
CA ASP A 48 11.48 -0.09 -4.97
C ASP A 48 10.27 0.28 -4.11
N GLU A 49 9.07 -0.02 -4.60
CA GLU A 49 7.82 0.21 -3.88
C GLU A 49 6.95 -1.05 -3.86
N TYR A 50 6.18 -1.22 -2.79
CA TYR A 50 5.09 -2.18 -2.72
C TYR A 50 3.76 -1.48 -2.93
N LEU A 51 2.88 -2.10 -3.72
CA LEU A 51 1.47 -1.73 -3.79
C LEU A 51 0.66 -2.65 -2.88
N TYR A 52 -0.10 -2.02 -2.00
CA TYR A 52 -1.07 -2.64 -1.11
C TYR A 52 -2.48 -2.25 -1.51
N ALA A 53 -3.42 -3.14 -1.25
CA ALA A 53 -4.83 -2.84 -1.44
C ALA A 53 -5.76 -3.52 -0.45
N LEU A 54 -6.92 -2.90 -0.27
CA LEU A 54 -8.01 -3.40 0.56
C LEU A 54 -9.34 -3.12 -0.14
N LEU A 55 -10.16 -4.15 -0.33
CA LEU A 55 -11.51 -4.05 -0.84
C LEU A 55 -12.49 -3.74 0.29
N ARG A 56 -13.61 -3.09 -0.03
CA ARG A 56 -14.69 -2.82 0.93
C ARG A 56 -15.20 -4.09 1.60
N SER A 57 -15.24 -5.21 0.89
CA SER A 57 -15.68 -6.52 1.42
C SER A 57 -14.69 -7.16 2.38
N GLU A 58 -13.44 -6.70 2.40
CA GLU A 58 -12.38 -7.17 3.30
C GLU A 58 -12.28 -6.27 4.54
N TYR A 59 -12.93 -5.11 4.54
CA TYR A 59 -12.98 -4.18 5.66
C TYR A 59 -14.10 -4.59 6.65
N PRO A 60 -13.81 -4.67 7.96
CA PRO A 60 -14.79 -5.04 8.99
C PRO A 60 -15.85 -3.97 9.22
#